data_AF-A0A6L7PXG3-F1
#
_entry.id   AF-A0A6L7PXG3-F1
#
_cell.length_a   1.000
_cell.length_b   1.000
_cell.length_c   1.000
_cell.angle_alpha   90.00
_cell.angle_beta   90.00
_cell.angle_gamma   90.00
#
_symmetry.space_group_name_H-M   'P 1'
#
loop_
_entity.id
_entity.type
_entity.pdbx_description
1 polymer ?
#
loop_
_entity_poly.entity_id
_entity_poly.type
_entity_poly.pdbx_seq_one_letter_code
_entity_poly.pdbx_strand_id
1 'polypeptide(L)'
;MDDEVFLARLQDKLERITNRDVELRVVDDDPTFLEVDLEGVIPRVVLGRNVYDYPGFARMCLEYAAASINEGRHIGELEFHVLLARN
;
A
#
# COMPACT_ATOMS: atom_id res chain seq x y z
N MET A 1 7.78 -14.40 11.81
CA MET A 1 6.50 -14.44 11.09
C MET A 1 6.88 -14.74 9.66
N ASP A 2 6.17 -15.62 8.98
CA ASP A 2 6.45 -15.90 7.57
C ASP A 2 6.05 -14.67 6.74
N ASP A 3 6.89 -14.29 5.78
CA ASP A 3 6.69 -13.12 4.92
C ASP A 3 5.40 -13.25 4.11
N GLU A 4 5.02 -14.49 3.74
CA GLU A 4 3.74 -14.78 3.07
C GLU A 4 2.54 -14.49 3.98
N VAL A 5 2.62 -14.86 5.26
CA VAL A 5 1.56 -14.61 6.25
C VAL A 5 1.43 -13.12 6.56
N PHE A 6 2.57 -12.41 6.62
CA PHE A 6 2.56 -10.95 6.77
C PHE A 6 1.93 -10.28 5.56
N LEU A 7 2.32 -10.68 4.36
CA LEU A 7 1.81 -10.12 3.11
C LEU A 7 0.30 -10.31 2.96
N ALA A 8 -0.20 -11.52 3.24
CA ALA A 8 -1.63 -11.81 3.23
C ALA A 8 -2.40 -10.89 4.19
N ARG A 9 -1.87 -10.67 5.41
CA ARG A 9 -2.49 -9.76 6.38
C ARG A 9 -2.48 -8.29 5.94
N LEU A 10 -1.42 -7.87 5.23
CA LEU A 10 -1.34 -6.51 4.67
C LEU A 10 -2.39 -6.34 3.57
N GLN A 11 -2.52 -7.32 2.68
CA GLN A 11 -3.54 -7.32 1.63
C GLN A 11 -4.94 -7.28 2.23
N ASP A 12 -5.26 -8.19 3.16
CA ASP A 12 -6.56 -8.22 3.85
C ASP A 12 -6.89 -6.88 4.53
N LYS A 13 -5.87 -6.20 5.07
CA LYS A 13 -6.04 -4.89 5.71
C LYS A 13 -6.34 -3.83 4.67
N LEU A 14 -5.62 -3.81 3.56
CA LEU A 14 -5.81 -2.85 2.49
C LEU A 14 -7.20 -2.98 1.87
N GLU A 15 -7.60 -4.21 1.54
CA GLU A 15 -8.93 -4.52 1.00
C GLU A 15 -10.07 -4.10 1.93
N ARG A 16 -9.89 -4.28 3.25
CA ARG A 16 -10.86 -3.81 4.25
C ARG A 16 -10.97 -2.30 4.32
N ILE A 17 -9.86 -1.57 4.15
CA ILE A 17 -9.86 -0.10 4.18
C ILE A 17 -10.47 0.47 2.90
N THR A 18 -10.22 -0.15 1.75
CA THR A 18 -10.70 0.31 0.44
C THR A 18 -12.07 -0.23 0.08
N ASN A 19 -12.55 -1.27 0.78
CA ASN A 19 -13.76 -2.01 0.46
C ASN A 19 -13.77 -2.52 -1.01
N ARG A 20 -12.60 -2.96 -1.49
CA ARG A 20 -12.34 -3.45 -2.85
C ARG A 20 -11.27 -4.54 -2.80
N ASP A 21 -11.34 -5.50 -3.70
CA ASP A 21 -10.24 -6.45 -3.93
C ASP A 21 -8.97 -5.69 -4.36
N VAL A 22 -7.80 -6.11 -3.90
CA VAL A 22 -6.52 -5.48 -4.23
C VAL A 22 -5.45 -6.55 -4.44
N GLU A 23 -4.72 -6.46 -5.55
CA GLU A 23 -3.55 -7.30 -5.75
C GLU A 23 -2.34 -6.66 -5.05
N LEU A 24 -1.75 -7.34 -4.06
CA LEU A 24 -0.56 -6.86 -3.36
C LEU A 24 0.67 -7.72 -3.66
N ARG A 25 1.78 -7.08 -4.04
CA ARG A 25 3.06 -7.76 -4.30
C ARG A 25 4.22 -7.04 -3.60
N VAL A 26 5.27 -7.80 -3.29
CA VAL A 26 6.54 -7.25 -2.81
C VAL A 26 7.65 -7.60 -3.79
N VAL A 27 8.54 -6.66 -4.06
CA VAL A 27 9.70 -6.81 -4.95
C VAL A 27 11.01 -6.58 -4.20
N ASP A 28 12.06 -7.24 -4.64
CA ASP A 28 13.38 -7.20 -4.02
C ASP A 28 14.32 -6.13 -4.62
N ASP A 29 14.01 -5.60 -5.81
CA ASP A 29 14.92 -4.76 -6.59
C ASP A 29 15.19 -3.39 -5.94
N ASP A 30 14.15 -2.76 -5.36
CA ASP A 30 14.25 -1.52 -4.59
C ASP A 30 13.53 -1.70 -3.24
N PRO A 31 14.26 -1.70 -2.11
CA PRO A 31 13.68 -1.90 -0.78
C PRO A 31 12.64 -0.84 -0.40
N THR A 32 12.73 0.36 -0.97
CA THR A 32 11.82 1.49 -0.71
C THR A 32 10.72 1.67 -1.76
N PHE A 33 10.60 0.72 -2.69
CA PHE A 33 9.64 0.82 -3.78
C PHE A 33 8.19 0.95 -3.29
N LEU A 34 7.41 1.76 -4.00
CA LEU A 34 5.97 1.93 -3.80
C LEU A 34 5.33 2.34 -5.12
N GLU A 35 4.45 1.49 -5.63
CA GLU A 35 3.64 1.76 -6.81
C GLU A 35 2.19 1.32 -6.59
N VAL A 36 1.25 2.09 -7.13
CA VAL A 36 -0.19 1.82 -7.07
C VAL A 36 -0.76 1.94 -8.48
N ASP A 37 -0.97 0.83 -9.16
CA ASP A 37 -1.60 0.80 -10.48
C ASP A 37 -3.13 0.74 -10.31
N LEU A 38 -3.81 1.73 -10.90
CA LEU A 38 -5.26 1.91 -10.86
C LEU A 38 -5.94 1.68 -12.23
N GLU A 39 -5.18 1.38 -13.28
CA GLU A 39 -5.72 1.23 -14.65
C GLU A 39 -6.44 -0.11 -14.84
N GLY A 40 -6.15 -1.10 -13.99
CA GLY A 40 -6.78 -2.42 -14.00
C GLY A 40 -8.17 -2.48 -13.37
N VAL A 41 -8.89 -3.59 -13.61
CA VAL A 41 -10.17 -3.90 -12.95
C VAL A 41 -9.99 -4.03 -11.43
N ILE A 42 -8.88 -4.63 -11.02
CA ILE A 42 -8.43 -4.77 -9.64
C ILE A 42 -7.19 -3.88 -9.48
N PRO A 43 -7.17 -2.93 -8.54
CA PRO A 43 -5.98 -2.15 -8.23
C PRO A 43 -4.80 -3.06 -7.86
N ARG A 44 -3.61 -2.73 -8.33
CA ARG A 44 -2.38 -3.43 -7.96
C ARG A 44 -1.48 -2.51 -7.15
N VAL A 45 -0.95 -3.05 -6.05
CA VAL A 45 0.01 -2.36 -5.19
C VAL A 45 1.29 -3.18 -5.15
N VAL A 46 2.41 -2.52 -5.42
CA VAL A 46 3.73 -3.14 -5.42
C VAL A 46 4.60 -2.40 -4.41
N LEU A 47 5.14 -3.13 -3.45
CA LEU A 47 5.93 -2.58 -2.34
C LEU A 47 7.37 -3.13 -2.38
N GLY A 48 8.32 -2.37 -1.86
CA GLY A 48 9.68 -2.84 -1.63
C GLY A 48 9.80 -3.66 -0.33
N ARG A 49 10.81 -4.52 -0.26
CA ARG A 49 11.06 -5.43 0.88
C ARG A 49 11.15 -4.76 2.26
N ASN A 50 11.37 -3.44 2.37
CA ASN A 50 11.40 -2.74 3.67
C ASN A 50 10.07 -2.85 4.43
N VAL A 51 8.97 -3.23 3.78
CA VAL A 51 7.71 -3.48 4.48
C VAL A 51 7.80 -4.58 5.55
N TYR A 52 8.71 -5.54 5.38
CA TYR A 52 8.92 -6.63 6.33
C TYR A 52 9.71 -6.16 7.57
N ASP A 53 10.68 -5.28 7.35
CA ASP A 53 11.64 -4.86 8.38
C ASP A 53 11.22 -3.58 9.12
N TYR A 54 10.42 -2.72 8.48
CA TYR A 54 10.08 -1.38 8.97
C TYR A 54 8.57 -1.17 9.04
N PRO A 55 7.94 -1.38 10.22
CA PRO A 55 6.48 -1.25 10.38
C PRO A 55 5.93 0.15 10.03
N GLY A 56 6.72 1.20 10.27
CA GLY A 56 6.36 2.57 9.87
C GLY A 56 6.26 2.74 8.36
N PHE A 57 7.19 2.13 7.60
CA PHE A 57 7.15 2.13 6.15
C PHE A 57 5.97 1.33 5.62
N ALA A 58 5.71 0.14 6.16
CA ALA A 58 4.54 -0.66 5.81
C ALA A 58 3.22 0.09 6.04
N ARG A 59 3.09 0.78 7.18
CA ARG A 59 1.92 1.61 7.48
C ARG A 59 1.76 2.75 6.47
N MET A 60 2.84 3.49 6.19
CA MET A 60 2.84 4.59 5.24
C MET A 60 2.40 4.13 3.84
N CYS A 61 2.95 3.02 3.35
CA CYS A 61 2.57 2.45 2.05
C CYS A 61 1.09 2.08 2.00
N LEU A 62 0.56 1.47 3.06
CA LEU A 62 -0.85 1.12 3.19
C LEU A 62 -1.76 2.34 3.16
N GLU A 63 -1.41 3.41 3.90
CA GLU A 63 -2.19 4.64 3.95
C GLU A 63 -2.19 5.35 2.59
N TYR A 64 -1.03 5.42 1.92
CA TYR A 64 -0.91 5.99 0.58
C TYR A 64 -1.72 5.21 -0.45
N ALA A 65 -1.59 3.88 -0.45
CA ALA A 65 -2.29 3.01 -1.37
C ALA A 65 -3.81 3.08 -1.17
N ALA A 66 -4.27 3.00 0.09
CA ALA A 66 -5.69 3.09 0.41
C ALA A 66 -6.31 4.40 -0.06
N ALA A 67 -5.64 5.53 0.22
CA ALA A 67 -6.12 6.83 -0.22
C ALA A 67 -6.12 6.95 -1.76
N SER A 68 -5.09 6.47 -2.45
CA SER A 68 -5.05 6.48 -3.93
C SER A 68 -6.17 5.63 -4.55
N ILE A 69 -6.44 4.45 -3.97
CA ILE A 69 -7.51 3.55 -4.43
C ILE A 69 -8.89 4.16 -4.20
N ASN A 70 -9.11 4.81 -3.05
CA ASN A 70 -10.39 5.43 -2.70
C ASN A 70 -10.68 6.65 -3.57
N GLU A 71 -9.67 7.46 -3.88
CA GLU A 71 -9.80 8.64 -4.75
C GLU A 71 -9.81 8.28 -6.25
N GLY A 72 -9.43 7.05 -6.61
CA GLY A 72 -9.34 6.61 -8.01
C GLY A 72 -8.24 7.32 -8.80
N ARG A 73 -7.25 7.88 -8.12
CA ARG A 73 -6.08 8.56 -8.69
C ARG A 73 -4.91 8.49 -7.72
N HIS A 74 -3.69 8.70 -8.23
CA HIS A 74 -2.56 8.94 -7.35
C HIS A 74 -2.78 10.21 -6.53
N ILE A 75 -2.51 10.12 -5.23
CA ILE A 75 -2.47 11.28 -4.33
C ILE A 75 -1.10 11.95 -4.42
N GLY A 76 -1.08 13.28 -4.40
CA GLY A 76 0.18 14.03 -4.38
C GLY A 76 0.86 13.96 -3.01
N GLU A 77 2.17 14.20 -2.96
CA GLU A 77 2.94 14.20 -1.70
C GLU A 77 2.32 15.12 -0.63
N LEU A 78 1.92 16.34 -1.02
CA LEU A 78 1.31 17.31 -0.11
C LEU A 78 -0.05 16.82 0.43
N GLU A 79 -0.87 16.21 -0.44
CA GLU A 79 -2.15 15.63 -0.07
C GLU A 79 -1.95 14.47 0.92
N PHE A 80 -0.93 13.65 0.68
CA PHE A 80 -0.56 12.56 1.58
C PHE A 80 -0.09 13.08 2.96
N HIS A 81 0.71 14.14 3.01
CA HIS A 81 1.13 14.75 4.29
C HIS A 81 -0.07 15.25 5.11
N VAL A 82 -1.09 15.81 4.45
CA VAL A 82 -2.33 16.25 5.12
C VAL A 82 -3.12 15.05 5.66
N LEU A 83 -3.14 13.92 4.95
CA LEU A 83 -3.79 12.69 5.41
C LEU A 83 -3.08 12.08 6.62
N LEU A 84 -1.74 12.06 6.62
CA LEU A 84 -0.94 11.57 7.75
C LEU A 84 -1.16 12.40 9.02
N ALA A 85 -1.33 13.71 8.90
CA ALA A 85 -1.55 14.60 10.05
C ALA A 85 -2.94 14.42 10.73
N ARG A 86 -3.86 13.65 10.13
CA ARG A 86 -5.23 13.44 10.62
C ARG A 86 -5.42 12.11 11.36
N ASN A 87 -4.44 11.21 11.35
CA ASN A 87 -4.47 9.87 11.97
C ASN A 87 -3.41 9.70 13.07
#